data_AF-A0A7S1VKJ7-F1
#
_entry.id   AF-A0A7S1VKJ7-F1
#
_cell.length_a   1.000
_cell.length_b   1.000
_cell.length_c   1.000
_cell.angle_alpha   90.00
_cell.angle_beta   90.00
_cell.angle_gamma   90.00
#
_symmetry.space_group_name_H-M   'P 1'
#
loop_
_entity.id
_entity.type
_entity.pdbx_description
1 polymer ?
#
loop_
_entity_poly.entity_id
_entity_poly.type
_entity_poly.pdbx_seq_one_letter_code
_entity_poly.pdbx_strand_id
1 'polypeptide(L)'
;INGNAIYNTSHPLLERLVGQLEVEAPCPYNSIPYDYRMSQMVVEGAMGIVPELAPKIMLNEEGENITLSNNTQMFTKWWDMHKDENPFKETPVIHNYAATNLIPRHLGPEYIIHGAKLYAPWNPTKTSITLVVAEWFHDRSTYLLSHLDEKDHPFSEVVVMLPPNIEAHNDYDNMTVVPARAQHRSAPDYMDLCEAEVHTEWFMMTNSYHKVASHVDLMFVPGTFKPVVPFTPATYAFCFKYPYCKESVNLAQRFNPGHEKVVLDFDVLYHTETRNEFCREWRERFGLEGENLYKGRRKRKAMEGKIIGPSGPTGTSYAAYVAREGKEGMYKMTDRSLYGARDPFVKVFAREERLDGMSEELYAMRDLQIRNLTNSDCNCKAFETEDECEGSGLGCIWRPLFDSCRPPELIDGGTPICEASEAPTMAPTMHDPMDDTDAPTETPTSPPQSDPWYASLFKSVEHAQALEKQQELELEKKKETYASDNTETDEDIEAYMLGEDTLGDVVLDGEYDDTTYSKNYDFTLDQGLDDR
;
A
#
# COMPACT_ATOMS: atom_id res chain seq x y z
N ILE A 1 -28.03 -9.24 8.88
CA ILE A 1 -27.90 -9.34 7.40
C ILE A 1 -27.28 -8.05 6.91
N ASN A 2 -26.23 -8.13 6.10
CA ASN A 2 -25.64 -6.97 5.45
C ASN A 2 -26.13 -6.91 3.98
N GLY A 3 -25.81 -5.85 3.24
CA GLY A 3 -26.27 -5.62 1.86
C GLY A 3 -25.75 -6.57 0.78
N ASN A 4 -25.38 -7.80 1.14
CA ASN A 4 -24.64 -8.74 0.30
C ASN A 4 -25.32 -10.13 0.29
N ALA A 5 -26.66 -10.17 0.37
CA ALA A 5 -27.43 -11.41 0.34
C ALA A 5 -27.88 -11.76 -1.08
N ILE A 6 -27.75 -13.03 -1.47
CA ILE A 6 -28.47 -13.56 -2.64
C ILE A 6 -29.89 -13.90 -2.21
N TYR A 7 -30.84 -13.11 -2.69
CA TYR A 7 -32.25 -13.24 -2.34
C TYR A 7 -32.92 -14.38 -3.12
N ASN A 8 -33.26 -15.47 -2.44
CA ASN A 8 -34.10 -16.53 -3.01
C ASN A 8 -35.56 -16.02 -3.13
N THR A 9 -35.91 -15.45 -4.29
CA THR A 9 -37.22 -14.87 -4.60
C THR A 9 -38.40 -15.84 -4.48
N SER A 10 -38.14 -17.16 -4.40
CA SER A 10 -39.17 -18.19 -4.18
C SER A 10 -39.39 -18.55 -2.69
N HIS A 11 -38.72 -17.89 -1.76
CA HIS A 11 -38.85 -18.16 -0.32
C HIS A 11 -39.99 -17.33 0.31
N PRO A 12 -41.02 -17.95 0.94
CA PRO A 12 -42.20 -17.20 1.43
C PRO A 12 -41.90 -16.15 2.50
N LEU A 13 -40.86 -16.36 3.33
CA LEU A 13 -40.37 -15.31 4.24
C LEU A 13 -39.93 -14.04 3.49
N LEU A 14 -39.21 -14.18 2.37
CA LEU A 14 -38.75 -13.03 1.59
C LEU A 14 -39.91 -12.33 0.89
N GLU A 15 -40.87 -13.07 0.33
CA GLU A 15 -42.09 -12.53 -0.27
C GLU A 15 -42.82 -11.58 0.72
N ARG A 16 -42.91 -11.97 2.00
CA ARG A 16 -43.49 -11.13 3.05
C ARG A 16 -42.63 -9.92 3.42
N LEU A 17 -41.30 -10.07 3.46
CA LEU A 17 -40.39 -8.96 3.72
C LEU A 17 -40.44 -7.90 2.59
N VAL A 18 -40.48 -8.34 1.33
CA VAL A 18 -40.65 -7.45 0.16
C VAL A 18 -42.03 -6.82 0.15
N GLY A 19 -43.11 -7.58 0.39
CA GLY A 19 -44.46 -7.02 0.53
C GLY A 19 -44.59 -6.01 1.66
N GLN A 20 -43.83 -6.16 2.75
CA GLN A 20 -43.75 -5.13 3.80
C GLN A 20 -42.99 -3.89 3.33
N LEU A 21 -41.89 -4.04 2.58
CA LEU A 21 -41.19 -2.89 1.97
C LEU A 21 -42.12 -2.13 1.01
N GLU A 22 -42.96 -2.81 0.23
CA GLU A 22 -43.95 -2.18 -0.65
C GLU A 22 -45.03 -1.40 0.13
N VAL A 23 -45.46 -1.92 1.30
CA VAL A 23 -46.35 -1.22 2.24
C VAL A 23 -45.65 -0.06 2.97
N GLU A 24 -44.33 -0.15 3.17
CA GLU A 24 -43.50 0.87 3.81
C GLU A 24 -42.96 1.94 2.84
N ALA A 25 -43.02 1.71 1.51
CA ALA A 25 -42.58 2.64 0.47
C ALA A 25 -43.22 4.04 0.46
N PRO A 26 -44.53 4.23 0.78
CA PRO A 26 -45.13 5.57 0.94
C PRO A 26 -44.90 6.17 2.34
N CYS A 27 -44.20 5.46 3.24
CA CYS A 27 -43.94 5.88 4.61
C CYS A 27 -42.48 6.38 4.75
N PRO A 28 -42.12 7.07 5.85
CA PRO A 28 -40.75 7.55 6.09
C PRO A 28 -39.69 6.43 6.15
N TYR A 29 -40.12 5.17 6.35
CA TYR A 29 -39.29 3.96 6.18
C TYR A 29 -38.54 3.90 4.85
N ASN A 30 -39.04 4.53 3.79
CA ASN A 30 -38.41 4.60 2.47
C ASN A 30 -37.10 5.43 2.45
N SER A 31 -36.74 6.14 3.54
CA SER A 31 -35.40 6.72 3.69
C SER A 31 -34.33 5.68 4.04
N ILE A 32 -34.75 4.50 4.51
CA ILE A 32 -33.87 3.43 5.00
C ILE A 32 -33.52 2.51 3.81
N PRO A 33 -32.23 2.21 3.55
CA PRO A 33 -31.84 1.23 2.55
C PRO A 33 -32.56 -0.12 2.72
N TYR A 34 -33.14 -0.63 1.65
CA TYR A 34 -34.08 -1.77 1.67
C TYR A 34 -33.46 -3.06 2.25
N ASP A 35 -32.17 -3.27 2.02
CA ASP A 35 -31.37 -4.38 2.51
C ASP A 35 -31.19 -4.32 4.04
N TYR A 36 -30.85 -3.14 4.54
CA TYR A 36 -30.71 -2.85 5.95
C TYR A 36 -32.07 -2.92 6.65
N ARG A 37 -33.12 -2.38 6.04
CA ARG A 37 -34.50 -2.45 6.54
C ARG A 37 -35.02 -3.90 6.61
N MET A 38 -34.74 -4.74 5.62
CA MET A 38 -35.01 -6.19 5.72
C MET A 38 -34.21 -6.84 6.86
N SER A 39 -32.94 -6.47 7.06
CA SER A 39 -32.19 -6.95 8.22
C SER A 39 -32.84 -6.54 9.54
N GLN A 40 -33.42 -5.34 9.64
CA GLN A 40 -34.16 -4.93 10.83
C GLN A 40 -35.42 -5.77 11.03
N MET A 41 -36.26 -5.97 10.00
CA MET A 41 -37.46 -6.80 10.10
C MET A 41 -37.13 -8.22 10.59
N VAL A 42 -36.01 -8.78 10.11
CA VAL A 42 -35.53 -10.10 10.54
C VAL A 42 -35.03 -10.08 11.99
N VAL A 43 -34.22 -9.11 12.40
CA VAL A 43 -33.74 -9.00 13.79
C VAL A 43 -34.90 -8.75 14.77
N GLU A 44 -35.82 -7.86 14.40
CA GLU A 44 -37.03 -7.56 15.17
C GLU A 44 -37.90 -8.81 15.33
N GLY A 45 -38.07 -9.60 14.26
CA GLY A 45 -38.79 -10.87 14.33
C GLY A 45 -38.06 -11.96 15.13
N ALA A 46 -36.75 -12.12 14.92
CA ALA A 46 -35.96 -13.22 15.47
C ALA A 46 -35.54 -13.02 16.94
N MET A 47 -35.34 -11.77 17.36
CA MET A 47 -34.91 -11.43 18.73
C MET A 47 -36.00 -10.75 19.55
N GLY A 48 -37.08 -10.26 18.92
CA GLY A 48 -38.13 -9.49 19.60
C GLY A 48 -37.70 -8.06 19.97
N ILE A 49 -36.61 -7.56 19.37
CA ILE A 49 -35.99 -6.26 19.67
C ILE A 49 -36.05 -5.38 18.43
N VAL A 50 -36.72 -4.22 18.52
CA VAL A 50 -36.66 -3.18 17.49
C VAL A 50 -35.24 -2.59 17.49
N PRO A 51 -34.44 -2.70 16.42
CA PRO A 51 -33.07 -2.19 16.41
C PRO A 51 -33.06 -0.66 16.42
N GLU A 52 -32.27 -0.04 17.30
CA GLU A 52 -32.04 1.41 17.25
C GLU A 52 -31.38 1.80 15.92
N LEU A 53 -31.90 2.85 15.29
CA LEU A 53 -31.42 3.35 14.01
C LEU A 53 -30.42 4.48 14.21
N ALA A 54 -29.38 4.50 13.39
CA ALA A 54 -28.43 5.60 13.35
C ALA A 54 -29.17 6.94 13.07
N PRO A 55 -29.10 7.96 13.95
CA PRO A 55 -29.97 9.15 13.86
C PRO A 55 -29.91 9.92 12.53
N LYS A 56 -28.82 9.77 11.76
CA LYS A 56 -28.64 10.42 10.45
C LYS A 56 -29.45 9.78 9.30
N ILE A 57 -30.02 8.59 9.49
CA ILE A 57 -30.86 7.88 8.50
C ILE A 57 -32.35 8.20 8.73
N MET A 58 -32.70 8.65 9.93
CA MET A 58 -34.07 8.70 10.47
C MET A 58 -34.67 10.11 10.52
N LEU A 59 -34.28 10.97 9.57
CA LEU A 59 -34.84 12.30 9.42
C LEU A 59 -35.99 12.28 8.40
N ASN A 60 -37.12 12.89 8.75
CA ASN A 60 -38.13 13.30 7.75
C ASN A 60 -37.60 14.49 6.90
N GLU A 61 -38.41 14.98 5.96
CA GLU A 61 -38.04 16.13 5.12
C GLU A 61 -37.78 17.41 5.96
N GLU A 62 -38.34 17.47 7.17
CA GLU A 62 -38.21 18.55 8.14
C GLU A 62 -37.00 18.42 9.11
N GLY A 63 -36.30 17.28 9.14
CA GLY A 63 -35.13 17.07 10.00
C GLY A 63 -35.41 16.54 11.43
N GLU A 64 -36.61 16.01 11.68
CA GLU A 64 -37.04 15.40 12.94
C GLU A 64 -36.85 13.87 12.94
N ASN A 65 -36.60 13.29 14.12
CA ASN A 65 -36.50 11.84 14.29
C ASN A 65 -37.85 11.14 14.04
N ILE A 66 -37.91 10.34 12.98
CA ILE A 66 -39.04 9.45 12.66
C ILE A 66 -39.27 8.48 13.84
N THR A 67 -40.54 8.22 14.20
CA THR A 67 -40.91 7.15 15.14
C THR A 67 -41.39 5.90 14.40
N LEU A 68 -40.76 4.76 14.68
CA LEU A 68 -41.08 3.48 14.05
C LEU A 68 -42.39 2.92 14.59
N SER A 69 -43.26 2.40 13.71
CA SER A 69 -44.37 1.55 14.11
C SER A 69 -43.86 0.22 14.64
N ASN A 70 -44.31 -0.18 15.84
CA ASN A 70 -43.95 -1.48 16.43
C ASN A 70 -44.68 -2.61 15.69
N ASN A 71 -43.94 -3.33 14.85
CA ASN A 71 -44.42 -4.43 14.02
C ASN A 71 -43.91 -5.79 14.53
N THR A 72 -43.33 -5.81 15.74
CA THR A 72 -42.55 -6.95 16.26
C THR A 72 -43.37 -8.23 16.31
N GLN A 73 -44.64 -8.18 16.75
CA GLN A 73 -45.53 -9.34 16.79
C GLN A 73 -45.78 -9.96 15.40
N MET A 74 -45.79 -9.14 14.34
CA MET A 74 -45.96 -9.60 12.96
C MET A 74 -44.67 -10.26 12.46
N PHE A 75 -43.52 -9.63 12.68
CA PHE A 75 -42.22 -10.17 12.27
C PHE A 75 -41.85 -11.45 13.04
N THR A 76 -42.11 -11.53 14.35
CA THR A 76 -41.89 -12.76 15.13
C THR A 76 -42.78 -13.89 14.61
N LYS A 77 -44.05 -13.61 14.29
CA LYS A 77 -44.94 -14.59 13.65
C LYS A 77 -44.45 -15.05 12.27
N TRP A 78 -43.77 -14.19 11.51
CA TRP A 78 -43.17 -14.59 10.23
C TRP A 78 -41.90 -15.41 10.44
N TRP A 79 -41.06 -15.03 11.40
CA TRP A 79 -39.86 -15.78 11.78
C TRP A 79 -40.20 -17.17 12.30
N ASP A 80 -41.15 -17.29 13.23
CA ASP A 80 -41.59 -18.56 13.81
C ASP A 80 -42.14 -19.57 12.79
N MET A 81 -42.61 -19.10 11.62
CA MET A 81 -43.05 -19.98 10.53
C MET A 81 -41.92 -20.56 9.67
N HIS A 82 -40.73 -19.95 9.70
CA HIS A 82 -39.65 -20.21 8.73
C HIS A 82 -38.28 -20.48 9.35
N LYS A 83 -38.07 -20.18 10.65
CA LYS A 83 -36.78 -20.35 11.35
C LYS A 83 -36.20 -21.78 11.23
N ASP A 84 -37.06 -22.79 11.31
CA ASP A 84 -36.66 -24.21 11.26
C ASP A 84 -36.19 -24.64 9.85
N GLU A 85 -36.49 -23.86 8.81
CA GLU A 85 -36.06 -24.08 7.43
C GLU A 85 -34.61 -23.59 7.18
N ASN A 86 -33.99 -22.91 8.16
CA ASN A 86 -32.73 -22.18 8.06
C ASN A 86 -32.74 -21.21 6.84
N PRO A 87 -33.56 -20.14 6.90
CA PRO A 87 -33.83 -19.25 5.75
C PRO A 87 -32.63 -18.37 5.39
N PHE A 88 -31.62 -18.30 6.26
CA PHE A 88 -30.32 -17.68 5.98
C PHE A 88 -29.25 -18.75 5.91
N LYS A 89 -28.40 -18.67 4.87
CA LYS A 89 -27.28 -19.57 4.64
C LYS A 89 -26.05 -18.72 4.34
N GLU A 90 -25.08 -18.80 5.24
CA GLU A 90 -23.77 -18.20 5.03
C GLU A 90 -22.97 -19.09 4.07
N THR A 91 -22.10 -18.48 3.27
CA THR A 91 -21.30 -19.20 2.27
C THR A 91 -20.01 -18.43 1.96
N PRO A 92 -18.84 -19.11 1.85
CA PRO A 92 -17.60 -18.48 1.43
C PRO A 92 -17.59 -18.13 -0.07
N VAL A 93 -18.68 -18.39 -0.81
CA VAL A 93 -18.81 -18.06 -2.24
C VAL A 93 -19.12 -16.57 -2.46
N ILE A 94 -19.55 -15.85 -1.41
CA ILE A 94 -19.90 -14.43 -1.44
C ILE A 94 -19.03 -13.67 -0.43
N HIS A 95 -18.29 -12.65 -0.87
CA HIS A 95 -17.61 -11.73 0.04
C HIS A 95 -18.06 -10.28 -0.16
N ASN A 96 -18.04 -9.53 0.94
CA ASN A 96 -18.22 -8.09 0.93
C ASN A 96 -16.88 -7.40 1.13
N TYR A 97 -16.53 -6.49 0.23
CA TYR A 97 -15.41 -5.56 0.39
C TYR A 97 -15.88 -4.11 0.15
N ALA A 98 -17.14 -3.81 0.50
CA ALA A 98 -17.68 -2.45 0.51
C ALA A 98 -16.79 -1.53 1.33
N ALA A 99 -16.41 -0.41 0.72
CA ALA A 99 -15.38 0.49 1.23
C ALA A 99 -14.04 -0.25 1.46
N THR A 100 -13.54 -0.94 0.44
CA THR A 100 -12.13 -1.38 0.38
C THR A 100 -11.55 -1.16 -1.01
N ASN A 101 -10.34 -0.59 -1.06
CA ASN A 101 -9.51 -0.54 -2.27
C ASN A 101 -8.77 -1.88 -2.41
N LEU A 102 -8.87 -2.57 -3.55
CA LEU A 102 -8.25 -3.89 -3.78
C LEU A 102 -7.61 -3.99 -5.17
N ILE A 103 -6.66 -4.92 -5.33
CA ILE A 103 -6.19 -5.41 -6.63
C ILE A 103 -6.52 -6.91 -6.78
N PRO A 104 -6.44 -7.52 -7.98
CA PRO A 104 -6.97 -8.87 -8.22
C PRO A 104 -6.40 -9.97 -7.31
N ARG A 105 -5.16 -9.83 -6.82
CA ARG A 105 -4.53 -10.80 -5.90
C ARG A 105 -5.04 -10.75 -4.46
N HIS A 106 -5.84 -9.74 -4.10
CA HIS A 106 -6.52 -9.63 -2.80
C HIS A 106 -7.90 -10.29 -2.78
N LEU A 107 -8.36 -10.79 -3.92
CA LEU A 107 -9.59 -11.57 -4.02
C LEU A 107 -9.25 -13.03 -3.72
N GLY A 108 -10.03 -13.66 -2.86
CA GLY A 108 -9.88 -15.07 -2.53
C GLY A 108 -10.62 -15.97 -3.54
N PRO A 109 -11.12 -17.13 -3.10
CA PRO A 109 -11.85 -18.08 -3.95
C PRO A 109 -13.33 -17.70 -4.18
N GLU A 110 -13.74 -16.47 -3.86
CA GLU A 110 -15.15 -16.07 -3.88
C GLU A 110 -15.64 -15.68 -5.28
N TYR A 111 -16.84 -16.13 -5.63
CA TYR A 111 -17.40 -15.95 -6.98
C TYR A 111 -18.24 -14.68 -7.10
N ILE A 112 -18.72 -14.16 -5.96
CA ILE A 112 -19.60 -12.98 -5.89
C ILE A 112 -18.99 -11.98 -4.93
N ILE A 113 -18.49 -10.90 -5.51
CA ILE A 113 -17.70 -9.85 -4.87
C ILE A 113 -18.55 -8.59 -4.85
N HIS A 114 -19.02 -8.16 -3.68
CA HIS A 114 -19.78 -6.92 -3.55
C HIS A 114 -18.93 -5.78 -2.96
N GLY A 115 -19.20 -4.55 -3.41
CA GLY A 115 -18.63 -3.31 -2.86
C GLY A 115 -17.14 -3.06 -3.08
N ALA A 116 -16.39 -4.06 -3.55
CA ALA A 116 -14.96 -3.96 -3.86
C ALA A 116 -14.66 -2.87 -4.88
N LYS A 117 -13.64 -2.05 -4.61
CA LYS A 117 -13.12 -1.09 -5.58
C LYS A 117 -11.81 -1.60 -6.15
N LEU A 118 -11.91 -2.25 -7.32
CA LEU A 118 -10.78 -2.88 -8.01
C LEU A 118 -9.90 -1.86 -8.74
N TYR A 119 -8.60 -2.03 -8.60
CA TYR A 119 -7.54 -1.30 -9.28
C TYR A 119 -6.64 -2.25 -10.08
N ALA A 120 -5.80 -1.71 -10.95
CA ALA A 120 -4.68 -2.46 -11.50
C ALA A 120 -3.55 -2.54 -10.47
N PRO A 121 -2.80 -3.66 -10.40
CA PRO A 121 -1.54 -3.70 -9.68
C PRO A 121 -0.48 -2.81 -10.37
N TRP A 122 0.66 -2.64 -9.71
CA TRP A 122 1.91 -2.24 -10.37
C TRP A 122 2.24 -3.12 -11.58
N ASN A 123 3.06 -2.59 -12.49
CA ASN A 123 3.54 -3.31 -13.66
C ASN A 123 4.95 -2.80 -14.04
N PRO A 124 6.01 -3.62 -13.95
CA PRO A 124 7.38 -3.20 -14.25
C PRO A 124 7.57 -2.72 -15.69
N THR A 125 6.77 -3.22 -16.64
CA THR A 125 6.86 -2.80 -18.05
C THR A 125 6.26 -1.40 -18.32
N LYS A 126 5.65 -0.77 -17.32
CA LYS A 126 5.07 0.58 -17.40
C LYS A 126 5.75 1.60 -16.51
N THR A 127 6.21 1.19 -15.32
CA THR A 127 6.73 2.11 -14.31
C THR A 127 7.79 1.40 -13.47
N SER A 128 9.03 1.88 -13.59
CA SER A 128 10.12 1.56 -12.68
C SER A 128 10.12 2.57 -11.51
N ILE A 129 10.45 2.09 -10.30
CA ILE A 129 10.29 2.85 -9.06
C ILE A 129 11.57 2.77 -8.22
N THR A 130 12.06 3.91 -7.74
CA THR A 130 13.16 3.96 -6.76
C THR A 130 12.61 3.85 -5.34
N LEU A 131 13.30 3.13 -4.46
CA LEU A 131 13.11 3.23 -3.02
C LEU A 131 14.18 4.14 -2.41
N VAL A 132 13.78 5.21 -1.73
CA VAL A 132 14.69 6.04 -0.94
C VAL A 132 14.55 5.68 0.53
N VAL A 133 15.64 5.27 1.17
CA VAL A 133 15.70 4.88 2.58
C VAL A 133 16.47 5.93 3.36
N ALA A 134 15.78 6.67 4.23
CA ALA A 134 16.41 7.57 5.19
C ALA A 134 17.08 6.74 6.31
N GLU A 135 18.40 6.52 6.22
CA GLU A 135 19.18 5.89 7.29
C GLU A 135 19.59 6.94 8.32
N TRP A 136 19.38 6.67 9.61
CA TRP A 136 19.82 7.55 10.68
C TRP A 136 20.96 6.92 11.50
N PHE A 137 20.83 5.66 11.94
CA PHE A 137 21.77 5.04 12.90
C PHE A 137 21.87 3.52 12.76
N HIS A 138 23.09 3.01 13.00
CA HIS A 138 23.41 1.59 13.19
C HIS A 138 23.00 0.65 12.03
N ASP A 139 23.14 1.13 10.79
CA ASP A 139 22.93 0.34 9.57
C ASP A 139 21.58 -0.42 9.55
N ARG A 140 20.54 0.09 10.21
CA ARG A 140 19.24 -0.61 10.30
C ARG A 140 18.54 -0.73 8.94
N SER A 141 18.93 0.08 7.96
CA SER A 141 18.58 -0.09 6.54
C SER A 141 19.00 -1.45 5.98
N THR A 142 20.04 -2.10 6.50
CA THR A 142 20.43 -3.47 6.11
C THR A 142 19.35 -4.49 6.43
N TYR A 143 18.59 -4.31 7.52
CA TYR A 143 17.42 -5.12 7.85
C TYR A 143 16.28 -4.89 6.84
N LEU A 144 16.10 -3.67 6.34
CA LEU A 144 15.16 -3.40 5.25
C LEU A 144 15.62 -4.06 3.93
N LEU A 145 16.88 -3.85 3.55
CA LEU A 145 17.47 -4.36 2.29
C LEU A 145 17.40 -5.89 2.20
N SER A 146 17.73 -6.58 3.29
CA SER A 146 17.67 -8.05 3.37
C SER A 146 16.26 -8.64 3.33
N HIS A 147 15.21 -7.81 3.38
CA HIS A 147 13.81 -8.21 3.19
C HIS A 147 13.23 -7.73 1.84
N LEU A 148 14.04 -7.22 0.90
CA LEU A 148 13.60 -6.87 -0.45
C LEU A 148 13.62 -8.07 -1.41
N ASP A 149 12.55 -8.24 -2.19
CA ASP A 149 12.41 -9.25 -3.24
C ASP A 149 11.96 -8.61 -4.58
N GLU A 150 12.60 -8.99 -5.68
CA GLU A 150 12.37 -8.42 -7.03
C GLU A 150 10.99 -8.75 -7.62
N LYS A 151 10.33 -9.81 -7.16
CA LYS A 151 9.00 -10.24 -7.64
C LYS A 151 7.88 -9.55 -6.89
N ASP A 152 8.04 -9.41 -5.57
CA ASP A 152 6.98 -8.97 -4.66
C ASP A 152 7.07 -7.49 -4.25
N HIS A 153 8.19 -6.82 -4.55
CA HIS A 153 8.38 -5.38 -4.36
C HIS A 153 8.64 -4.65 -5.68
N PRO A 154 8.08 -3.44 -5.88
CA PRO A 154 8.05 -2.78 -7.18
C PRO A 154 9.33 -1.98 -7.50
N PHE A 155 10.41 -2.21 -6.75
CA PHE A 155 11.59 -1.34 -6.72
C PHE A 155 12.69 -1.82 -7.68
N SER A 156 13.22 -0.90 -8.48
CA SER A 156 14.27 -1.17 -9.48
C SER A 156 15.65 -0.60 -9.12
N GLU A 157 15.70 0.35 -8.19
CA GLU A 157 16.92 0.80 -7.51
C GLU A 157 16.59 1.24 -6.07
N VAL A 158 17.56 1.14 -5.16
CA VAL A 158 17.48 1.65 -3.79
C VAL A 158 18.55 2.72 -3.57
N VAL A 159 18.16 3.80 -2.88
CA VAL A 159 19.04 4.91 -2.49
C VAL A 159 19.03 5.04 -0.98
N VAL A 160 20.13 4.65 -0.33
CA VAL A 160 20.30 4.75 1.12
C VAL A 160 20.91 6.11 1.46
N MET A 161 20.12 6.99 2.07
CA MET A 161 20.53 8.35 2.46
C MET A 161 21.29 8.29 3.79
N LEU A 162 22.61 8.45 3.76
CA LEU A 162 23.50 8.32 4.92
C LEU A 162 23.82 9.67 5.58
N PRO A 163 24.02 9.73 6.92
CA PRO A 163 24.59 10.91 7.57
C PRO A 163 25.98 11.25 6.99
N PRO A 164 26.41 12.53 7.00
CA PRO A 164 27.61 12.97 6.27
C PRO A 164 28.94 12.32 6.72
N ASN A 165 28.96 11.73 7.92
CA ASN A 165 30.16 11.24 8.60
C ASN A 165 30.15 9.72 8.82
N ILE A 166 29.14 8.99 8.32
CA ILE A 166 29.08 7.52 8.38
C ILE A 166 29.66 6.96 7.08
N GLU A 167 30.56 5.98 7.16
CA GLU A 167 31.09 5.29 5.98
C GLU A 167 29.98 4.44 5.32
N ALA A 168 29.93 4.42 3.99
CA ALA A 168 28.96 3.60 3.28
C ALA A 168 29.34 2.12 3.34
N HIS A 169 28.38 1.24 3.62
CA HIS A 169 28.63 -0.19 3.59
C HIS A 169 28.98 -0.64 2.16
N ASN A 170 30.16 -1.26 1.99
CA ASN A 170 30.78 -1.51 0.68
C ASN A 170 30.07 -2.61 -0.16
N ASP A 171 29.00 -3.20 0.35
CA ASP A 171 28.32 -4.37 -0.20
C ASP A 171 26.78 -4.29 -0.10
N TYR A 172 26.18 -3.09 -0.04
CA TYR A 172 24.71 -2.95 -0.08
C TYR A 172 24.09 -3.70 -1.28
N ASP A 173 24.74 -3.70 -2.45
CA ASP A 173 24.37 -4.50 -3.64
C ASP A 173 24.39 -6.03 -3.43
N ASN A 174 25.07 -6.54 -2.39
CA ASN A 174 25.06 -7.95 -1.99
C ASN A 174 24.02 -8.25 -0.89
N MET A 175 23.44 -7.23 -0.25
CA MET A 175 22.46 -7.40 0.83
C MET A 175 21.02 -7.55 0.32
N THR A 176 20.78 -7.32 -0.97
CA THR A 176 19.47 -7.32 -1.60
C THR A 176 19.57 -7.75 -3.06
N VAL A 177 18.46 -8.19 -3.65
CA VAL A 177 18.36 -8.48 -5.09
C VAL A 177 18.11 -7.22 -5.94
N VAL A 178 17.77 -6.09 -5.31
CA VAL A 178 17.53 -4.80 -6.00
C VAL A 178 18.80 -3.94 -5.91
N PRO A 179 19.37 -3.42 -7.02
CA PRO A 179 20.58 -2.59 -6.98
C PRO A 179 20.49 -1.44 -5.97
N ALA A 180 21.47 -1.30 -5.07
CA ALA A 180 21.36 -0.49 -3.86
C ALA A 180 22.62 0.37 -3.62
N ARG A 181 22.48 1.68 -3.86
CA ARG A 181 23.57 2.66 -3.69
C ARG A 181 23.40 3.54 -2.45
N ALA A 182 24.52 3.87 -1.83
CA ALA A 182 24.59 4.90 -0.80
C ALA A 182 24.58 6.31 -1.42
N GLN A 183 24.02 7.28 -0.69
CA GLN A 183 24.15 8.71 -0.96
C GLN A 183 24.34 9.46 0.37
N HIS A 184 25.50 10.11 0.56
CA HIS A 184 25.74 10.97 1.71
C HIS A 184 24.92 12.26 1.65
N ARG A 185 24.36 12.65 2.80
CA ARG A 185 23.57 13.88 2.94
C ARG A 185 24.40 15.15 2.79
N SER A 186 23.84 16.11 2.06
CA SER A 186 24.24 17.52 1.96
C SER A 186 23.61 18.41 3.05
N ALA A 187 22.52 17.94 3.66
CA ALA A 187 21.58 18.70 4.49
C ALA A 187 21.02 17.81 5.63
N PRO A 188 20.18 18.34 6.54
CA PRO A 188 19.56 17.53 7.59
C PRO A 188 18.71 16.36 7.07
N ASP A 189 18.57 15.32 7.89
CA ASP A 189 17.79 14.09 7.65
C ASP A 189 16.39 14.31 7.05
N TYR A 190 15.63 15.26 7.58
CA TYR A 190 14.29 15.59 7.10
C TYR A 190 14.24 16.21 5.70
N MET A 191 15.38 16.55 5.10
CA MET A 191 15.48 17.04 3.72
C MET A 191 15.73 15.91 2.71
N ASP A 192 15.82 14.64 3.13
CA ASP A 192 16.04 13.49 2.22
C ASP A 192 15.04 13.45 1.07
N LEU A 193 13.76 13.80 1.30
CA LEU A 193 12.74 13.89 0.25
C LEU A 193 13.15 14.85 -0.89
N CYS A 194 14.00 15.82 -0.61
CA CYS A 194 14.46 16.84 -1.56
C CYS A 194 15.94 16.73 -1.98
N GLU A 195 16.80 16.06 -1.21
CA GLU A 195 18.23 15.85 -1.54
C GLU A 195 18.50 14.50 -2.23
N ALA A 196 17.65 13.48 -2.06
CA ALA A 196 17.84 12.17 -2.68
C ALA A 196 17.83 12.28 -4.22
N GLU A 197 18.92 11.87 -4.85
CA GLU A 197 19.06 11.77 -6.29
C GLU A 197 18.31 10.51 -6.77
N VAL A 198 17.39 10.70 -7.72
CA VAL A 198 16.46 9.66 -8.21
C VAL A 198 16.41 9.79 -9.73
N HIS A 199 16.59 8.68 -10.44
CA HIS A 199 16.63 8.68 -11.91
C HIS A 199 15.34 8.16 -12.57
N THR A 200 14.48 7.48 -11.81
CA THR A 200 13.18 7.00 -12.27
C THR A 200 12.15 8.14 -12.34
N GLU A 201 11.06 7.91 -13.08
CA GLU A 201 9.90 8.80 -13.14
C GLU A 201 9.17 8.90 -11.78
N TRP A 202 9.17 7.81 -11.01
CA TRP A 202 8.45 7.67 -9.75
C TRP A 202 9.31 7.07 -8.64
N PHE A 203 9.13 7.49 -7.39
CA PHE A 203 9.82 6.91 -6.24
C PHE A 203 8.98 6.88 -4.97
N MET A 204 9.36 6.03 -4.01
CA MET A 204 8.81 6.00 -2.66
C MET A 204 9.88 6.32 -1.63
N MET A 205 9.46 6.76 -0.45
CA MET A 205 10.35 7.06 0.67
C MET A 205 9.99 6.20 1.89
N THR A 206 11.00 5.81 2.65
CA THR A 206 10.89 5.15 3.96
C THR A 206 12.09 5.53 4.83
N ASN A 207 12.18 5.01 6.06
CA ASN A 207 13.36 5.17 6.92
C ASN A 207 13.82 3.82 7.49
N SER A 208 15.01 3.78 8.07
CA SER A 208 15.63 2.55 8.59
C SER A 208 14.96 1.92 9.82
N TYR A 209 13.81 2.45 10.27
CA TYR A 209 13.03 1.90 11.39
C TYR A 209 11.93 0.93 10.93
N HIS A 210 11.77 0.78 9.61
CA HIS A 210 10.81 -0.11 8.98
C HIS A 210 11.52 -1.25 8.23
N LYS A 211 10.84 -2.39 8.08
CA LYS A 211 11.07 -3.34 6.98
C LYS A 211 10.09 -3.07 5.86
N VAL A 212 10.36 -3.59 4.67
CA VAL A 212 9.33 -3.66 3.61
C VAL A 212 8.27 -4.68 4.03
N ALA A 213 7.00 -4.44 3.73
CA ALA A 213 5.96 -5.46 3.91
C ALA A 213 6.22 -6.65 2.97
N SER A 214 5.83 -7.87 3.34
CA SER A 214 6.08 -9.10 2.56
C SER A 214 5.62 -9.00 1.09
N HIS A 215 4.66 -8.11 0.81
CA HIS A 215 4.37 -7.60 -0.54
C HIS A 215 4.07 -6.09 -0.52
N VAL A 216 4.40 -5.35 -1.57
CA VAL A 216 4.12 -3.90 -1.68
C VAL A 216 3.02 -3.61 -2.72
N ASP A 217 1.78 -3.50 -2.22
CA ASP A 217 0.57 -3.38 -3.03
C ASP A 217 0.31 -1.95 -3.57
N LEU A 218 1.08 -1.52 -4.57
CA LEU A 218 0.80 -0.27 -5.28
C LEU A 218 -0.39 -0.43 -6.23
N MET A 219 -1.42 0.39 -6.00
CA MET A 219 -2.68 0.37 -6.74
C MET A 219 -2.72 1.48 -7.79
N PHE A 220 -3.16 1.16 -9.00
CA PHE A 220 -3.25 2.10 -10.13
C PHE A 220 -4.65 2.12 -10.75
N VAL A 221 -5.15 3.31 -11.12
CA VAL A 221 -6.46 3.45 -11.78
C VAL A 221 -6.46 2.70 -13.13
N PRO A 222 -7.36 1.73 -13.36
CA PRO A 222 -7.44 1.01 -14.63
C PRO A 222 -7.57 1.93 -15.84
N GLY A 223 -6.99 1.51 -16.98
CA GLY A 223 -6.92 2.30 -18.20
C GLY A 223 -5.92 3.47 -18.14
N THR A 224 -6.09 4.39 -17.19
CA THR A 224 -5.24 5.60 -17.08
C THR A 224 -3.91 5.40 -16.37
N PHE A 225 -3.74 4.28 -15.65
CA PHE A 225 -2.53 3.89 -14.90
C PHE A 225 -2.00 4.98 -13.94
N LYS A 226 -2.91 5.69 -13.27
CA LYS A 226 -2.58 6.73 -12.28
C LYS A 226 -2.43 6.13 -10.89
N PRO A 227 -1.36 6.42 -10.12
CA PRO A 227 -1.19 5.89 -8.78
C PRO A 227 -2.30 6.35 -7.83
N VAL A 228 -2.77 5.41 -7.02
CA VAL A 228 -3.77 5.63 -5.96
C VAL A 228 -3.01 5.94 -4.67
N VAL A 229 -3.29 7.09 -4.06
CA VAL A 229 -2.60 7.54 -2.85
C VAL A 229 -3.61 7.64 -1.71
N PRO A 230 -3.46 6.86 -0.63
CA PRO A 230 -4.34 6.94 0.52
C PRO A 230 -4.11 8.25 1.28
N PHE A 231 -5.19 8.85 1.81
CA PHE A 231 -5.13 10.02 2.69
C PHE A 231 -6.06 9.87 3.88
N THR A 232 -5.68 10.47 5.00
CA THR A 232 -6.52 10.64 6.19
C THR A 232 -7.17 12.03 6.15
N PRO A 233 -8.48 12.19 6.41
CA PRO A 233 -9.11 13.51 6.48
C PRO A 233 -8.53 14.38 7.61
N ALA A 234 -8.23 15.64 7.33
CA ALA A 234 -7.77 16.63 8.30
C ALA A 234 -8.92 17.11 9.21
N THR A 235 -9.44 16.21 10.03
CA THR A 235 -10.52 16.48 11.00
C THR A 235 -10.03 16.24 12.43
N TYR A 236 -10.84 16.61 13.43
CA TYR A 236 -10.48 16.38 14.83
C TYR A 236 -10.39 14.89 15.21
N ALA A 237 -11.27 14.05 14.67
CA ALA A 237 -11.34 12.62 14.99
C ALA A 237 -10.09 11.86 14.55
N PHE A 238 -9.51 12.21 13.40
CA PHE A 238 -8.37 11.53 12.81
C PHE A 238 -7.05 12.28 13.00
N CYS A 239 -7.01 13.60 12.76
CA CYS A 239 -5.78 14.39 12.73
C CYS A 239 -5.62 15.37 13.90
N PHE A 240 -6.52 16.34 14.08
CA PHE A 240 -6.23 17.52 14.92
C PHE A 240 -6.18 17.24 16.44
N LYS A 241 -6.55 16.04 16.89
CA LYS A 241 -6.25 15.56 18.25
C LYS A 241 -4.75 15.35 18.49
N TYR A 242 -3.98 15.08 17.43
CA TYR A 242 -2.51 14.93 17.48
C TYR A 242 -1.82 16.26 17.11
N PRO A 243 -0.96 16.83 17.99
CA PRO A 243 -0.27 18.09 17.69
C PRO A 243 0.62 18.04 16.45
N TYR A 244 1.32 16.92 16.20
CA TYR A 244 2.17 16.76 15.02
C TYR A 244 1.33 16.87 13.73
N CYS A 245 0.29 16.04 13.60
CA CYS A 245 -0.59 16.03 12.41
C CYS A 245 -1.18 17.42 12.13
N LYS A 246 -1.59 18.15 13.18
CA LYS A 246 -2.07 19.53 13.04
C LYS A 246 -1.01 20.48 12.49
N GLU A 247 0.24 20.42 12.96
CA GLU A 247 1.32 21.26 12.43
C GLU A 247 1.70 20.86 10.99
N SER A 248 1.63 19.57 10.62
CA SER A 248 1.77 19.12 9.21
C SER A 248 0.72 19.74 8.29
N VAL A 249 -0.55 19.77 8.72
CA VAL A 249 -1.64 20.44 7.96
C VAL A 249 -1.43 21.95 7.90
N ASN A 250 -1.04 22.60 9.01
CA ASN A 250 -0.71 24.03 9.03
C ASN A 250 0.41 24.39 8.02
N LEU A 251 1.39 23.49 7.84
CA LEU A 251 2.53 23.67 6.93
C LEU A 251 2.11 23.47 5.47
N ALA A 252 1.36 22.41 5.18
CA ALA A 252 0.77 22.15 3.87
C ALA A 252 -0.19 23.27 3.42
N GLN A 253 -0.95 23.85 4.36
CA GLN A 253 -1.83 24.99 4.09
C GLN A 253 -1.11 26.28 3.69
N ARG A 254 0.23 26.36 3.83
CA ARG A 254 1.03 27.46 3.25
C ARG A 254 1.21 27.33 1.74
N PHE A 255 1.06 26.14 1.17
CA PHE A 255 0.99 25.92 -0.27
C PHE A 255 -0.45 26.06 -0.78
N ASN A 256 -1.39 25.36 -0.16
CA ASN A 256 -2.81 25.41 -0.52
C ASN A 256 -3.68 25.65 0.72
N PRO A 257 -4.19 26.88 0.95
CA PRO A 257 -4.99 27.20 2.14
C PRO A 257 -6.26 26.37 2.33
N GLY A 258 -6.76 25.72 1.27
CA GLY A 258 -7.90 24.79 1.33
C GLY A 258 -7.52 23.32 1.58
N HIS A 259 -6.27 23.01 1.91
CA HIS A 259 -5.83 21.62 2.05
C HIS A 259 -6.42 20.95 3.31
N GLU A 260 -7.19 19.89 3.08
CA GLU A 260 -7.92 19.11 4.09
C GLU A 260 -7.53 17.62 4.11
N LYS A 261 -6.46 17.25 3.40
CA LYS A 261 -5.96 15.88 3.27
C LYS A 261 -4.68 15.73 4.12
N VAL A 262 -4.43 14.54 4.64
CA VAL A 262 -3.18 14.17 5.32
C VAL A 262 -2.64 12.93 4.66
N VAL A 263 -1.41 13.00 4.17
CA VAL A 263 -0.77 11.95 3.38
C VAL A 263 0.57 11.62 4.02
N LEU A 264 0.80 10.34 4.36
CA LEU A 264 2.03 9.93 5.02
C LEU A 264 3.20 9.94 4.04
N ASP A 265 4.41 10.21 4.52
CA ASP A 265 5.59 10.28 3.66
C ASP A 265 5.85 8.94 2.94
N PHE A 266 5.45 7.86 3.60
CA PHE A 266 5.57 6.45 3.19
C PHE A 266 4.41 5.94 2.29
N ASP A 267 3.29 6.68 2.24
CA ASP A 267 2.10 6.34 1.44
C ASP A 267 2.19 6.89 -0.01
N VAL A 268 3.16 7.76 -0.30
CA VAL A 268 3.23 8.52 -1.56
C VAL A 268 4.18 7.88 -2.55
N LEU A 269 3.68 7.64 -3.76
CA LEU A 269 4.50 7.50 -4.96
C LEU A 269 4.78 8.89 -5.53
N TYR A 270 5.96 9.45 -5.25
CA TYR A 270 6.35 10.80 -5.67
C TYR A 270 6.71 10.80 -7.17
N HIS A 271 6.19 11.77 -7.92
CA HIS A 271 6.62 12.01 -9.30
C HIS A 271 7.91 12.82 -9.27
N THR A 272 9.02 12.29 -9.80
CA THR A 272 10.37 12.83 -9.59
C THR A 272 10.51 14.28 -10.05
N GLU A 273 9.99 14.63 -11.24
CA GLU A 273 10.00 16.01 -11.74
C GLU A 273 9.21 16.96 -10.84
N THR A 274 8.00 16.57 -10.45
CA THR A 274 7.12 17.42 -9.61
C THR A 274 7.63 17.56 -8.18
N ARG A 275 8.29 16.52 -7.65
CA ARG A 275 9.08 16.62 -6.42
C ARG A 275 10.20 17.64 -6.57
N ASN A 276 10.93 17.64 -7.69
CA ASN A 276 12.05 18.56 -7.90
C ASN A 276 11.58 20.03 -7.97
N GLU A 277 10.43 20.31 -8.62
CA GLU A 277 9.79 21.63 -8.60
C GLU A 277 9.38 22.04 -7.17
N PHE A 278 8.66 21.17 -6.46
CA PHE A 278 8.23 21.38 -5.07
C PHE A 278 9.41 21.67 -4.14
N CYS A 279 10.48 20.89 -4.25
CA CYS A 279 11.68 20.99 -3.44
C CYS A 279 12.54 22.21 -3.77
N ARG A 280 12.42 22.79 -4.97
CA ARG A 280 12.97 24.12 -5.27
C ARG A 280 12.20 25.20 -4.53
N GLU A 281 10.87 25.24 -4.68
CA GLU A 281 10.03 26.25 -4.01
C GLU A 281 10.06 26.11 -2.48
N TRP A 282 10.20 24.89 -1.95
CA TRP A 282 10.41 24.64 -0.53
C TRP A 282 11.67 25.33 -0.01
N ARG A 283 12.81 25.13 -0.68
CA ARG A 283 14.09 25.78 -0.33
C ARG A 283 14.01 27.31 -0.48
N GLU A 284 13.25 27.83 -1.45
CA GLU A 284 13.01 29.27 -1.62
C GLU A 284 12.14 29.88 -0.50
N ARG A 285 11.06 29.20 -0.10
CA ARG A 285 10.13 29.66 0.95
C ARG A 285 10.70 29.55 2.35
N PHE A 286 11.51 28.53 2.60
CA PHE A 286 11.84 28.09 3.95
C PHE A 286 13.34 28.00 4.24
N GLY A 287 14.19 28.02 3.21
CA GLY A 287 15.65 27.90 3.33
C GLY A 287 16.16 26.48 3.07
N LEU A 288 17.50 26.34 3.01
CA LEU A 288 18.18 25.06 2.75
C LEU A 288 18.01 24.05 3.91
N GLU A 289 17.99 24.54 5.15
CA GLU A 289 17.59 23.75 6.33
C GLU A 289 16.06 23.59 6.47
N GLY A 290 15.27 23.94 5.45
CA GLY A 290 13.80 24.00 5.54
C GLY A 290 13.28 24.90 6.67
N GLU A 291 11.96 24.83 6.92
CA GLU A 291 11.38 25.53 8.07
C GLU A 291 11.55 24.65 9.29
N ASN A 292 12.69 24.78 9.95
CA ASN A 292 12.81 24.40 11.35
C ASN A 292 11.87 25.31 12.17
N LEU A 293 10.59 24.92 12.24
CA LEU A 293 9.44 25.59 12.87
C LEU A 293 9.67 25.94 14.35
N TYR A 294 10.73 25.37 14.93
CA TYR A 294 11.14 25.50 16.31
C TYR A 294 12.39 26.37 16.48
N LYS A 295 13.17 26.69 15.43
CA LYS A 295 14.39 27.53 15.50
C LYS A 295 14.10 28.89 16.17
N GLY A 296 12.97 29.52 15.84
CA GLY A 296 12.48 30.75 16.49
C GLY A 296 11.68 30.54 17.78
N ARG A 297 11.00 29.39 17.95
CA ARG A 297 10.15 29.10 19.14
C ARG A 297 10.90 28.36 20.28
N ARG A 298 12.11 27.87 20.03
CA ARG A 298 12.94 27.02 20.91
C ARG A 298 13.05 27.57 22.32
N LYS A 299 13.39 28.86 22.49
CA LYS A 299 13.57 29.49 23.83
C LYS A 299 12.32 29.44 24.74
N ARG A 300 11.11 29.30 24.18
CA ARG A 300 9.87 29.16 24.94
C ARG A 300 9.39 27.70 25.00
N LYS A 301 9.34 27.01 23.85
CA LYS A 301 8.88 25.60 23.79
C LYS A 301 9.84 24.59 24.44
N ALA A 302 11.13 24.91 24.59
CA ALA A 302 12.07 24.07 25.34
C ALA A 302 11.83 24.13 26.86
N MET A 303 11.37 25.26 27.40
CA MET A 303 10.90 25.34 28.80
C MET A 303 9.59 24.58 29.01
N GLU A 304 8.79 24.42 27.94
CA GLU A 304 7.51 23.69 27.93
C GLU A 304 7.68 22.21 27.54
N GLY A 305 8.91 21.74 27.27
CA GLY A 305 9.23 20.34 26.93
C GLY A 305 8.61 19.79 25.64
N LYS A 306 8.02 20.64 24.77
CA LYS A 306 7.22 20.21 23.60
C LYS A 306 7.63 20.89 22.29
N ILE A 307 8.74 20.42 21.74
CA ILE A 307 9.01 20.47 20.30
C ILE A 307 8.28 19.25 19.68
N ILE A 308 7.18 19.50 18.99
CA ILE A 308 6.35 18.47 18.33
C ILE A 308 5.81 19.05 17.03
N GLY A 309 6.14 18.42 15.90
CA GLY A 309 5.76 18.76 14.52
C GLY A 309 6.90 18.45 13.55
N PRO A 310 6.63 18.30 12.24
CA PRO A 310 7.63 17.96 11.23
C PRO A 310 8.67 19.07 11.08
N SER A 311 9.92 18.70 10.84
CA SER A 311 11.00 19.67 10.53
C SER A 311 11.16 19.93 9.02
N GLY A 312 10.61 19.06 8.18
CA GLY A 312 10.90 19.03 6.75
C GLY A 312 9.70 18.96 5.81
N PRO A 313 9.97 18.90 4.49
CA PRO A 313 8.98 18.62 3.47
C PRO A 313 8.35 17.25 3.70
N THR A 314 7.01 17.22 3.79
CA THR A 314 6.23 16.01 4.02
C THR A 314 5.39 15.64 2.80
N GLY A 315 4.98 14.37 2.68
CA GLY A 315 4.03 13.90 1.68
C GLY A 315 2.72 14.70 1.69
N THR A 316 2.27 15.14 2.87
CA THR A 316 1.13 16.06 3.03
C THR A 316 1.41 17.45 2.41
N SER A 317 2.62 18.00 2.58
CA SER A 317 3.00 19.29 1.98
C SER A 317 3.19 19.20 0.47
N TYR A 318 3.77 18.10 -0.03
CA TYR A 318 3.86 17.77 -1.45
C TYR A 318 2.47 17.63 -2.07
N ALA A 319 1.54 16.92 -1.44
CA ALA A 319 0.16 16.80 -1.90
C ALA A 319 -0.57 18.16 -1.96
N ALA A 320 -0.29 19.08 -1.03
CA ALA A 320 -0.81 20.44 -1.08
C ALA A 320 -0.22 21.28 -2.22
N TYR A 321 1.08 21.14 -2.52
CA TYR A 321 1.72 21.72 -3.69
C TYR A 321 1.12 21.20 -4.99
N VAL A 322 1.05 19.87 -5.16
CA VAL A 322 0.42 19.20 -6.32
C VAL A 322 -1.01 19.68 -6.54
N ALA A 323 -1.77 19.88 -5.46
CA ALA A 323 -3.12 20.42 -5.53
C ALA A 323 -3.19 21.89 -5.94
N ARG A 324 -2.23 22.72 -5.51
CA ARG A 324 -2.13 24.14 -5.91
C ARG A 324 -1.82 24.28 -7.40
N GLU A 325 -0.93 23.45 -7.93
CA GLU A 325 -0.51 23.48 -9.35
C GLU A 325 -1.55 22.89 -10.32
N GLY A 326 -2.73 22.46 -9.83
CA GLY A 326 -3.71 21.73 -10.64
C GLY A 326 -3.26 20.32 -11.06
N LYS A 327 -2.08 19.86 -10.58
CA LYS A 327 -1.50 18.56 -10.88
C LYS A 327 -2.15 17.39 -10.09
N GLU A 328 -3.25 17.63 -9.34
CA GLU A 328 -4.06 16.55 -8.73
C GLU A 328 -4.44 15.46 -9.73
N GLY A 329 -4.63 15.82 -11.00
CA GLY A 329 -4.95 14.90 -12.08
C GLY A 329 -3.92 13.79 -12.35
N MET A 330 -2.72 13.85 -11.76
CA MET A 330 -1.73 12.75 -11.82
C MET A 330 -2.10 11.59 -10.87
N TYR A 331 -2.85 11.86 -9.80
CA TYR A 331 -3.09 10.95 -8.69
C TYR A 331 -4.57 10.54 -8.57
N LYS A 332 -4.83 9.44 -7.87
CA LYS A 332 -6.16 9.13 -7.34
C LYS A 332 -6.14 9.06 -5.81
N MET A 333 -6.42 10.20 -5.18
CA MET A 333 -6.59 10.27 -3.73
C MET A 333 -7.77 9.37 -3.26
N THR A 334 -7.56 8.58 -2.22
CA THR A 334 -8.59 7.74 -1.56
C THR A 334 -8.58 7.91 -0.05
N ASP A 335 -9.75 8.03 0.57
CA ASP A 335 -9.86 8.21 2.02
C ASP A 335 -9.56 6.89 2.75
N ARG A 336 -8.42 6.80 3.46
CA ARG A 336 -8.02 5.58 4.19
C ARG A 336 -8.79 5.35 5.49
N SER A 337 -9.57 6.33 5.95
CA SER A 337 -10.52 6.16 7.07
C SER A 337 -11.84 5.52 6.63
N LEU A 338 -12.16 5.59 5.34
CA LEU A 338 -13.31 4.90 4.73
C LEU A 338 -12.90 3.60 4.05
N TYR A 339 -11.89 3.63 3.17
CA TYR A 339 -11.53 2.51 2.28
C TYR A 339 -10.38 1.63 2.79
N GLY A 340 -9.82 1.94 3.96
CA GLY A 340 -8.59 1.34 4.46
C GLY A 340 -7.36 1.65 3.58
N ALA A 341 -6.23 1.09 4.01
CA ALA A 341 -4.99 0.96 3.24
C ALA A 341 -4.15 -0.19 3.83
N ARG A 342 -3.37 -0.86 2.97
CA ARG A 342 -2.24 -1.72 3.38
C ARG A 342 -1.02 -0.81 3.53
N ASP A 343 -0.25 -0.97 4.61
CA ASP A 343 0.95 -0.16 4.84
C ASP A 343 2.13 -0.82 4.09
N PRO A 344 2.82 -0.14 3.16
CA PRO A 344 3.88 -0.75 2.35
C PRO A 344 5.18 -1.00 3.13
N PHE A 345 5.35 -0.35 4.28
CA PHE A 345 6.49 -0.52 5.17
C PHE A 345 6.00 -0.78 6.60
N VAL A 346 6.58 -1.77 7.26
CA VAL A 346 6.19 -2.25 8.59
C VAL A 346 7.21 -1.79 9.63
N LYS A 347 6.76 -1.01 10.62
CA LYS A 347 7.62 -0.44 11.66
C LYS A 347 8.07 -1.53 12.66
N VAL A 348 9.36 -1.83 12.65
CA VAL A 348 9.98 -2.88 13.47
C VAL A 348 10.78 -2.30 14.63
N PHE A 349 11.55 -1.24 14.41
CA PHE A 349 12.41 -0.61 15.42
C PHE A 349 11.66 0.49 16.19
N ALA A 350 10.43 0.18 16.63
CA ALA A 350 9.51 1.17 17.22
C ALA A 350 9.90 1.63 18.63
N ARG A 351 10.76 0.89 19.33
CA ARG A 351 11.33 1.29 20.63
C ARG A 351 12.52 2.22 20.41
N GLU A 352 13.37 1.87 19.45
CA GLU A 352 14.60 2.54 19.09
C GLU A 352 14.28 3.95 18.57
N GLU A 353 13.29 4.08 17.68
CA GLU A 353 12.79 5.38 17.19
C GLU A 353 12.33 6.33 18.32
N ARG A 354 11.93 5.80 19.48
CA ARG A 354 11.49 6.57 20.66
C ARG A 354 12.61 6.88 21.65
N LEU A 355 13.80 6.31 21.46
CA LEU A 355 14.99 6.45 22.31
C LEU A 355 16.09 7.26 21.61
N ASP A 356 16.26 7.01 20.32
CA ASP A 356 17.19 7.70 19.43
C ASP A 356 16.88 9.22 19.43
N GLY A 357 17.94 10.04 19.45
CA GLY A 357 17.84 11.51 19.39
C GLY A 357 17.63 12.18 20.75
N MET A 358 17.62 11.40 21.83
CA MET A 358 17.68 11.89 23.21
C MET A 358 19.14 12.10 23.65
N SER A 359 19.37 13.03 24.58
CA SER A 359 20.66 13.10 25.29
C SER A 359 20.82 11.89 26.21
N GLU A 360 22.05 11.52 26.55
CA GLU A 360 22.35 10.34 27.41
C GLU A 360 21.55 10.33 28.71
N GLU A 361 21.38 11.48 29.38
CA GLU A 361 20.58 11.59 30.60
C GLU A 361 19.09 11.27 30.37
N LEU A 362 18.53 11.75 29.25
CA LEU A 362 17.15 11.46 28.85
C LEU A 362 16.99 10.02 28.40
N TYR A 363 17.94 9.50 27.62
CA TYR A 363 18.01 8.10 27.21
C TYR A 363 18.07 7.17 28.43
N ALA A 364 18.96 7.42 29.40
CA ALA A 364 19.07 6.60 30.61
C ALA A 364 17.78 6.62 31.44
N MET A 365 17.12 7.77 31.59
CA MET A 365 15.82 7.86 32.26
C MET A 365 14.71 7.15 31.48
N ARG A 366 14.68 7.29 30.14
CA ARG A 366 13.66 6.69 29.27
C ARG A 366 13.83 5.19 29.11
N ASP A 367 15.04 4.68 28.93
CA ASP A 367 15.31 3.26 28.83
C ASP A 367 15.05 2.55 30.17
N LEU A 368 15.33 3.18 31.32
CA LEU A 368 14.87 2.65 32.62
C LEU A 368 13.33 2.63 32.74
N GLN A 369 12.60 3.58 32.14
CA GLN A 369 11.14 3.51 32.08
C GLN A 369 10.65 2.44 31.10
N ILE A 370 11.25 2.35 29.91
CA ILE A 370 10.85 1.46 28.82
C ILE A 370 11.19 0.00 29.12
N ARG A 371 12.31 -0.30 29.80
CA ARG A 371 12.62 -1.64 30.34
C ARG A 371 11.60 -2.14 31.38
N ASN A 372 10.84 -1.24 32.00
CA ASN A 372 9.70 -1.60 32.86
C ASN A 372 8.35 -1.64 32.10
N LEU A 373 8.33 -1.21 30.83
CA LEU A 373 7.17 -1.20 29.93
C LEU A 373 7.25 -2.29 28.84
N THR A 374 8.26 -3.17 28.86
CA THR A 374 8.46 -4.24 27.85
C THR A 374 7.29 -5.21 27.74
N ASN A 375 6.41 -5.30 28.75
CA ASN A 375 5.16 -6.06 28.70
C ASN A 375 3.98 -5.26 28.09
N SER A 376 4.21 -4.11 27.45
CA SER A 376 3.14 -3.20 27.00
C SER A 376 3.34 -2.56 25.61
N ASP A 377 4.46 -2.80 24.92
CA ASP A 377 4.62 -2.43 23.51
C ASP A 377 3.85 -3.43 22.63
N CYS A 378 2.53 -3.22 22.53
CA CYS A 378 1.61 -4.05 21.74
C CYS A 378 1.74 -3.81 20.23
N ASN A 379 2.95 -3.94 19.68
CA ASN A 379 3.23 -3.80 18.26
C ASN A 379 2.76 -5.02 17.47
N CYS A 380 1.45 -5.24 17.41
CA CYS A 380 0.84 -6.30 16.61
C CYS A 380 1.28 -6.25 15.15
N LYS A 381 1.62 -5.07 14.59
CA LYS A 381 2.09 -4.95 13.20
C LYS A 381 3.39 -5.70 12.91
N ALA A 382 4.16 -6.10 13.92
CA ALA A 382 5.44 -6.79 13.71
C ALA A 382 5.29 -8.22 13.15
N PHE A 383 4.17 -8.89 13.47
CA PHE A 383 3.87 -10.27 13.11
C PHE A 383 3.43 -10.38 11.64
N GLU A 384 4.04 -11.30 10.89
CA GLU A 384 3.80 -11.48 9.45
C GLU A 384 2.83 -12.62 9.12
N THR A 385 2.55 -13.51 10.08
CA THR A 385 1.64 -14.64 9.88
C THR A 385 0.45 -14.62 10.83
N GLU A 386 -0.63 -15.31 10.43
CA GLU A 386 -1.80 -15.56 11.27
C GLU A 386 -1.41 -16.30 12.57
N ASP A 387 -0.57 -17.34 12.45
CA ASP A 387 -0.03 -18.11 13.59
C ASP A 387 0.77 -17.25 14.58
N GLU A 388 1.67 -16.37 14.10
CA GLU A 388 2.38 -15.42 14.96
C GLU A 388 1.45 -14.40 15.60
N CYS A 389 0.47 -13.90 14.84
CA CYS A 389 -0.45 -12.86 15.28
C CYS A 389 -1.35 -13.34 16.41
N GLU A 390 -2.05 -14.47 16.20
CA GLU A 390 -2.97 -15.04 17.18
C GLU A 390 -2.20 -15.75 18.32
N GLY A 391 -1.06 -16.36 18.00
CA GLY A 391 -0.14 -16.97 18.97
C GLY A 391 0.64 -15.98 19.83
N SER A 392 0.66 -14.69 19.48
CA SER A 392 1.44 -13.64 20.15
C SER A 392 1.23 -13.49 21.66
N GLY A 393 0.08 -13.95 22.18
CA GLY A 393 -0.33 -13.73 23.57
C GLY A 393 -0.72 -12.27 23.90
N LEU A 394 -0.57 -11.35 22.95
CA LEU A 394 -0.92 -9.93 23.09
C LEU A 394 -2.41 -9.64 22.78
N GLY A 395 -3.17 -10.66 22.38
CA GLY A 395 -4.58 -10.53 21.98
C GLY A 395 -4.77 -9.79 20.65
N CYS A 396 -3.74 -9.77 19.80
CA CYS A 396 -3.81 -9.24 18.45
C CYS A 396 -4.80 -10.04 17.59
N ILE A 397 -5.34 -9.40 16.56
CA ILE A 397 -6.29 -9.99 15.60
C ILE A 397 -5.65 -9.93 14.21
N TRP A 398 -5.62 -11.07 13.52
CA TRP A 398 -5.17 -11.13 12.13
C TRP A 398 -6.22 -10.53 11.19
N ARG A 399 -5.77 -9.88 10.12
CA ARG A 399 -6.66 -9.40 9.04
C ARG A 399 -6.21 -9.98 7.70
N PRO A 400 -6.78 -11.13 7.26
CA PRO A 400 -6.43 -11.77 6.00
C PRO A 400 -6.42 -10.82 4.80
N LEU A 401 -7.45 -9.98 4.65
CA LEU A 401 -7.56 -9.04 3.52
C LEU A 401 -6.40 -8.02 3.42
N PHE A 402 -5.69 -7.77 4.52
CA PHE A 402 -4.59 -6.82 4.60
C PHE A 402 -3.24 -7.51 4.81
N ASP A 403 -3.21 -8.84 4.98
CA ASP A 403 -2.10 -9.64 5.52
C ASP A 403 -1.36 -8.89 6.64
N SER A 404 -2.14 -8.35 7.59
CA SER A 404 -1.62 -7.47 8.64
C SER A 404 -2.24 -7.81 9.98
N CYS A 405 -1.39 -8.11 10.97
CA CYS A 405 -1.79 -8.27 12.35
C CYS A 405 -2.05 -6.89 13.02
N ARG A 406 -3.11 -6.77 13.83
CA ARG A 406 -3.51 -5.49 14.46
C ARG A 406 -3.97 -5.66 15.91
N PRO A 407 -3.85 -4.63 16.78
CA PRO A 407 -4.48 -4.67 18.10
C PRO A 407 -6.01 -4.74 17.96
N PRO A 408 -6.72 -5.34 18.94
CA PRO A 408 -8.15 -5.53 18.87
C PRO A 408 -8.89 -4.18 18.85
N GLU A 409 -9.83 -4.03 17.90
CA GLU A 409 -10.62 -2.80 17.77
C GLU A 409 -11.65 -2.67 18.91
N LEU A 410 -11.58 -1.57 19.64
CA LEU A 410 -12.45 -1.30 20.80
C LEU A 410 -13.82 -0.83 20.34
N ILE A 411 -14.72 -1.79 20.17
CA ILE A 411 -16.15 -1.54 20.10
C ILE A 411 -16.61 -1.01 21.49
N ASP A 412 -17.43 0.04 21.49
CA ASP A 412 -18.10 0.63 22.67
C ASP A 412 -17.23 1.11 23.84
N GLY A 413 -16.20 1.90 23.54
CA GLY A 413 -15.69 2.94 24.46
C GLY A 413 -14.95 2.45 25.72
N GLY A 414 -14.62 1.16 25.80
CA GLY A 414 -13.74 0.63 26.83
C GLY A 414 -12.34 1.26 26.80
N THR A 415 -11.69 1.33 27.96
CA THR A 415 -10.26 1.65 28.03
C THR A 415 -9.47 0.61 27.21
N PRO A 416 -8.54 1.05 26.34
CA PRO A 416 -7.72 0.13 25.57
C PRO A 416 -6.96 -0.89 26.44
N ILE A 417 -6.80 -2.11 25.93
CA ILE A 417 -5.87 -3.11 26.49
C ILE A 417 -4.42 -2.55 26.44
N CYS A 418 -4.12 -1.75 25.41
CA CYS A 418 -2.85 -1.04 25.23
C CYS A 418 -3.14 0.40 24.80
N GLU A 419 -2.58 1.42 25.44
CA GLU A 419 -2.84 2.83 25.10
C GLU A 419 -2.44 3.14 23.65
N ALA A 420 -3.44 3.23 22.75
CA ALA A 420 -3.28 3.54 21.33
C ALA A 420 -2.87 5.01 21.10
N SER A 421 -1.64 5.31 21.50
CA SER A 421 -1.03 6.63 21.59
C SER A 421 -0.16 6.98 20.37
N GLU A 422 0.07 6.02 19.47
CA GLU A 422 0.79 6.25 18.22
C GLU A 422 -0.02 7.21 17.32
N ALA A 423 0.53 8.40 17.13
CA ALA A 423 0.14 9.29 16.04
C ALA A 423 0.53 8.63 14.69
N PRO A 424 -0.08 9.02 13.56
CA PRO A 424 0.41 8.61 12.24
C PRO A 424 1.92 8.87 12.13
N THR A 425 2.69 7.82 11.84
CA THR A 425 4.15 7.88 11.70
C THR A 425 4.52 8.67 10.45
N MET A 426 4.68 9.98 10.62
CA MET A 426 5.43 10.86 9.75
C MET A 426 6.87 10.84 10.22
N ALA A 427 7.86 10.98 9.34
CA ALA A 427 9.27 10.85 9.71
C ALA A 427 9.61 11.65 11.00
N PRO A 428 10.08 11.00 12.08
CA PRO A 428 10.79 11.67 13.16
C PRO A 428 11.93 12.55 12.63
N THR A 429 12.42 13.45 13.47
CA THR A 429 13.60 14.28 13.14
C THR A 429 14.67 14.05 14.17
N MET A 430 15.83 13.58 13.72
CA MET A 430 16.96 13.28 14.58
C MET A 430 17.84 14.51 14.84
N HIS A 431 18.68 14.42 15.86
CA HIS A 431 19.72 15.40 16.17
C HIS A 431 21.05 14.66 16.24
N ASP A 432 22.00 15.12 15.43
CA ASP A 432 23.26 14.45 15.08
C ASP A 432 24.22 14.34 16.30
N PRO A 433 24.52 13.13 16.82
CA PRO A 433 25.37 12.90 17.98
C PRO A 433 26.65 12.17 17.56
N MET A 434 27.65 12.89 17.07
CA MET A 434 28.98 12.31 16.82
C MET A 434 29.74 12.14 18.14
N ASP A 435 30.00 10.89 18.54
CA ASP A 435 31.34 10.37 18.87
C ASP A 435 31.34 8.84 19.10
N ASP A 436 32.47 8.20 18.76
CA ASP A 436 33.00 6.87 19.12
C ASP A 436 32.40 5.52 18.60
N THR A 437 33.34 4.62 18.25
CA THR A 437 33.25 3.26 17.68
C THR A 437 33.42 2.17 18.78
N ASP A 438 33.45 0.83 18.61
CA ASP A 438 33.71 -0.14 17.52
C ASP A 438 32.97 -1.49 17.78
N ALA A 439 32.97 -2.41 16.81
CA ALA A 439 32.52 -3.84 16.91
C ALA A 439 33.46 -4.75 16.07
N PRO A 440 33.16 -6.02 15.67
CA PRO A 440 32.25 -7.08 16.16
C PRO A 440 32.97 -8.46 16.34
N THR A 441 32.27 -9.59 16.55
CA THR A 441 32.68 -10.91 15.95
C THR A 441 31.60 -12.02 15.90
N GLU A 442 31.17 -12.37 14.68
CA GLU A 442 30.93 -13.72 14.11
C GLU A 442 29.87 -14.73 14.63
N THR A 443 29.66 -15.77 13.80
CA THR A 443 28.43 -16.57 13.57
C THR A 443 28.74 -18.10 13.46
N PRO A 444 28.10 -18.93 12.61
CA PRO A 444 26.73 -19.46 12.64
C PRO A 444 26.65 -21.00 12.80
N THR A 445 25.43 -21.57 12.85
CA THR A 445 25.16 -22.97 12.44
C THR A 445 23.78 -23.09 11.77
N SER A 446 23.63 -23.97 10.78
CA SER A 446 22.50 -24.04 9.84
C SER A 446 21.34 -24.97 10.25
N PRO A 447 20.10 -24.72 9.77
CA PRO A 447 18.95 -25.62 9.89
C PRO A 447 18.87 -26.68 8.76
N PRO A 448 18.09 -27.76 8.93
CA PRO A 448 17.94 -28.84 7.95
C PRO A 448 16.84 -28.60 6.88
N GLN A 449 16.85 -29.43 5.83
CA GLN A 449 15.93 -29.37 4.68
C GLN A 449 14.49 -29.85 4.98
N SER A 450 13.53 -29.37 4.19
CA SER A 450 12.10 -29.72 4.24
C SER A 450 11.70 -30.87 3.29
N ASP A 451 10.49 -31.40 3.46
CA ASP A 451 9.99 -32.61 2.80
C ASP A 451 9.57 -32.37 1.32
N PRO A 452 10.09 -33.13 0.33
CA PRO A 452 9.71 -33.02 -1.07
C PRO A 452 8.22 -33.21 -1.39
N TRP A 453 7.43 -33.83 -0.51
CA TRP A 453 6.00 -34.04 -0.72
C TRP A 453 5.22 -32.71 -0.80
N TYR A 454 5.55 -31.73 0.05
CA TYR A 454 4.82 -30.46 0.14
C TYR A 454 4.98 -29.60 -1.12
N ALA A 455 6.16 -29.63 -1.76
CA ALA A 455 6.45 -28.92 -3.00
C ALA A 455 5.60 -29.40 -4.21
N SER A 456 4.98 -30.59 -4.13
CA SER A 456 4.25 -31.18 -5.25
C SER A 456 2.84 -30.61 -5.50
N LEU A 457 2.29 -29.85 -4.53
CA LEU A 457 0.87 -29.46 -4.52
C LEU A 457 0.57 -28.09 -5.14
N PHE A 458 1.56 -27.20 -5.29
CA PHE A 458 1.37 -25.83 -5.78
C PHE A 458 2.18 -25.54 -7.05
N LYS A 459 1.58 -25.81 -8.21
CA LYS A 459 2.18 -25.46 -9.51
C LYS A 459 1.87 -24.01 -9.89
N SER A 460 2.71 -23.07 -9.43
CA SER A 460 2.77 -21.73 -10.03
C SER A 460 3.32 -21.80 -11.46
N VAL A 461 3.15 -20.72 -12.24
CA VAL A 461 3.73 -20.61 -13.59
C VAL A 461 5.26 -20.72 -13.55
N GLU A 462 5.88 -20.28 -12.45
CA GLU A 462 7.33 -20.38 -12.23
C GLU A 462 7.79 -21.84 -12.15
N HIS A 463 6.97 -22.75 -11.58
CA HIS A 463 7.31 -24.17 -11.56
C HIS A 463 7.25 -24.78 -12.98
N ALA A 464 6.42 -24.25 -13.88
CA ALA A 464 6.46 -24.64 -15.30
C ALA A 464 7.75 -24.13 -15.97
N GLN A 465 8.09 -22.85 -15.80
CA GLN A 465 9.33 -22.25 -16.33
C GLN A 465 10.60 -22.91 -15.78
N ALA A 466 10.61 -23.29 -14.49
CA ALA A 466 11.70 -24.04 -13.88
C ALA A 466 11.85 -25.44 -14.50
N LEU A 467 10.74 -26.12 -14.81
CA LEU A 467 10.76 -27.40 -15.53
C LEU A 467 11.29 -27.24 -16.95
N GLU A 468 10.87 -26.18 -17.65
CA GLU A 468 11.30 -25.85 -19.01
C GLU A 468 12.82 -25.61 -19.06
N LYS A 469 13.33 -24.75 -18.18
CA LYS A 469 14.76 -24.46 -18.02
C LYS A 469 15.59 -25.68 -17.58
N GLN A 470 14.99 -26.58 -16.78
CA GLN A 470 15.63 -27.86 -16.41
C GLN A 470 15.67 -28.85 -17.58
N GLN A 471 14.65 -28.85 -18.45
CA GLN A 471 14.63 -29.65 -19.68
C GLN A 471 15.61 -29.12 -20.74
N GLU A 472 15.78 -27.80 -20.86
CA GLU A 472 16.83 -27.19 -21.68
C GLU A 472 18.23 -27.62 -21.19
N LEU A 473 18.50 -27.54 -19.89
CA LEU A 473 19.75 -28.00 -19.28
C LEU A 473 20.01 -29.51 -19.47
N GLU A 474 18.98 -30.35 -19.47
CA GLU A 474 19.14 -31.76 -19.87
C GLU A 474 19.40 -31.94 -21.37
N LEU A 475 18.82 -31.09 -22.22
CA LEU A 475 19.00 -31.14 -23.66
C LEU A 475 20.42 -30.68 -24.06
N GLU A 476 20.97 -29.68 -23.38
CA GLU A 476 22.37 -29.26 -23.55
C GLU A 476 23.34 -30.35 -23.11
N LYS A 477 23.17 -30.93 -21.91
CA LYS A 477 24.00 -32.05 -21.46
C LYS A 477 23.93 -33.26 -22.40
N LYS A 478 22.78 -33.52 -23.02
CA LYS A 478 22.64 -34.57 -24.05
C LYS A 478 23.40 -34.23 -25.33
N LYS A 479 23.44 -32.95 -25.76
CA LYS A 479 24.28 -32.49 -26.89
C LYS A 479 25.78 -32.59 -26.58
N GLU A 480 26.21 -32.18 -25.38
CA GLU A 480 27.61 -32.31 -24.94
C GLU A 480 28.04 -33.79 -24.90
N THR A 481 27.18 -34.68 -24.40
CA THR A 481 27.43 -36.13 -24.40
C THR A 481 27.56 -36.67 -25.83
N TYR A 482 26.64 -36.28 -26.75
CA TYR A 482 26.71 -36.68 -28.16
C TYR A 482 27.93 -36.11 -28.91
N ALA A 483 28.45 -34.95 -28.49
CA ALA A 483 29.70 -34.41 -29.01
C ALA A 483 30.92 -35.15 -28.47
N SER A 484 30.85 -35.68 -27.24
CA SER A 484 31.92 -36.46 -26.61
C SER A 484 32.06 -37.87 -27.17
N ASP A 485 30.96 -38.52 -27.57
CA ASP A 485 30.98 -39.90 -28.08
C ASP A 485 31.32 -40.00 -29.58
N ASN A 486 31.38 -38.89 -30.32
CA ASN A 486 31.59 -38.86 -31.77
C ASN A 486 33.04 -38.57 -32.21
N THR A 487 34.04 -38.66 -31.32
CA THR A 487 35.46 -38.47 -31.67
C THR A 487 36.13 -39.76 -32.19
N GLU A 488 35.55 -40.42 -33.19
CA GLU A 488 36.22 -41.46 -33.99
C GLU A 488 36.02 -41.25 -35.50
N THR A 489 37.09 -41.46 -36.26
CA THR A 489 37.15 -41.48 -37.75
C THR A 489 36.79 -40.18 -38.48
N ASP A 490 37.71 -39.21 -38.45
CA ASP A 490 37.69 -37.99 -39.28
C ASP A 490 38.48 -38.20 -40.61
N GLU A 491 38.16 -39.28 -41.34
CA GLU A 491 38.71 -39.64 -42.66
C GLU A 491 37.58 -40.10 -43.60
N ASP A 492 37.00 -39.18 -44.40
CA ASP A 492 36.45 -39.42 -45.77
C ASP A 492 35.60 -38.23 -46.32
N ILE A 493 35.18 -37.25 -45.49
CA ILE A 493 34.21 -36.21 -45.89
C ILE A 493 34.87 -34.97 -46.56
N GLU A 494 35.77 -35.18 -47.52
CA GLU A 494 36.26 -34.11 -48.42
C GLU A 494 35.83 -34.31 -49.90
N ALA A 495 35.11 -35.40 -50.20
CA ALA A 495 34.87 -35.86 -51.57
C ALA A 495 33.54 -35.44 -52.22
N TYR A 496 32.66 -34.68 -51.56
CA TYR A 496 31.22 -34.59 -51.94
C TYR A 496 30.58 -33.19 -52.04
N MET A 497 31.34 -32.11 -51.89
CA MET A 497 30.80 -30.73 -51.80
C MET A 497 31.16 -29.79 -52.98
N LEU A 498 31.49 -30.36 -54.14
CA LEU A 498 31.66 -29.61 -55.40
C LEU A 498 30.90 -30.31 -56.54
N GLY A 499 29.73 -29.78 -56.88
CA GLY A 499 28.84 -30.31 -57.92
C GLY A 499 27.69 -29.34 -58.16
N GLU A 500 27.90 -28.40 -59.08
CA GLU A 500 26.97 -27.30 -59.35
C GLU A 500 25.78 -27.70 -60.25
N ASP A 501 24.69 -26.95 -60.11
CA ASP A 501 23.95 -26.30 -61.21
C ASP A 501 22.68 -26.91 -61.85
N THR A 502 21.83 -25.96 -62.29
CA THR A 502 20.76 -26.01 -63.31
C THR A 502 19.36 -26.61 -63.04
N LEU A 503 18.41 -25.67 -62.84
CA LEU A 503 17.16 -25.43 -63.60
C LEU A 503 16.03 -26.48 -63.71
N GLY A 504 14.79 -25.97 -63.60
CA GLY A 504 13.54 -26.69 -63.91
C GLY A 504 12.30 -25.83 -63.65
N ASP A 505 11.84 -25.06 -64.65
CA ASP A 505 10.78 -24.05 -64.51
C ASP A 505 9.37 -24.64 -64.29
N VAL A 506 8.54 -23.93 -63.50
CA VAL A 506 7.07 -23.93 -63.64
C VAL A 506 6.57 -22.50 -63.51
N VAL A 507 5.97 -21.98 -64.59
CA VAL A 507 5.27 -20.67 -64.62
C VAL A 507 3.78 -20.89 -64.39
N LEU A 508 3.15 -20.01 -63.61
CA LEU A 508 1.72 -19.71 -63.70
C LEU A 508 1.49 -18.21 -63.52
N ASP A 509 0.72 -17.62 -64.44
CA ASP A 509 0.48 -16.19 -64.55
C ASP A 509 -0.60 -15.67 -63.58
N GLY A 510 -0.58 -14.35 -63.33
CA GLY A 510 -1.55 -13.64 -62.51
C GLY A 510 -1.45 -12.13 -62.71
N GLU A 511 -2.10 -11.61 -63.75
CA GLU A 511 -2.03 -10.20 -64.17
C GLU A 511 -2.82 -9.22 -63.28
N TYR A 512 -2.23 -8.03 -63.08
CA TYR A 512 -2.88 -6.70 -63.01
C TYR A 512 -3.82 -6.43 -61.79
N ASP A 513 -4.09 -5.17 -61.39
CA ASP A 513 -3.86 -3.88 -62.05
C ASP A 513 -3.52 -2.72 -61.07
N ASP A 514 -3.24 -1.54 -61.65
CA ASP A 514 -3.18 -0.14 -61.18
C ASP A 514 -3.95 0.26 -59.90
N THR A 515 -3.69 1.40 -59.22
CA THR A 515 -3.09 2.66 -59.73
C THR A 515 -2.31 3.51 -58.69
N THR A 516 -1.50 4.43 -59.23
CA THR A 516 -0.96 5.70 -58.65
C THR A 516 -2.01 6.60 -57.94
N TYR A 517 -1.74 7.63 -57.12
CA TYR A 517 -0.68 8.68 -57.00
C TYR A 517 -0.36 8.97 -55.51
N SER A 518 0.82 9.39 -55.00
CA SER A 518 1.91 10.31 -55.45
C SER A 518 1.72 11.81 -55.12
N LYS A 519 2.49 12.28 -54.11
CA LYS A 519 3.12 13.63 -53.94
C LYS A 519 2.23 14.81 -53.48
N ASN A 520 2.60 15.50 -52.39
CA ASN A 520 3.37 16.78 -52.30
C ASN A 520 2.52 18.04 -52.57
N TYR A 521 2.65 19.18 -51.89
CA TYR A 521 3.39 19.59 -50.67
C TYR A 521 2.37 20.42 -49.79
N ASP A 522 2.62 21.48 -48.99
CA ASP A 522 3.80 22.31 -48.66
C ASP A 522 3.63 23.09 -47.33
N PHE A 523 4.66 23.80 -46.91
CA PHE A 523 4.70 24.65 -45.70
C PHE A 523 4.16 26.07 -45.96
N THR A 524 3.39 26.62 -45.01
CA THR A 524 3.29 28.08 -44.79
C THR A 524 3.00 28.39 -43.33
N LEU A 525 3.83 29.26 -42.73
CA LEU A 525 3.43 30.07 -41.57
C LEU A 525 2.52 31.20 -42.05
N ASP A 526 1.67 31.72 -41.16
CA ASP A 526 1.55 33.17 -41.00
C ASP A 526 1.21 33.55 -39.54
N GLN A 527 1.35 34.84 -39.21
CA GLN A 527 1.12 35.41 -37.89
C GLN A 527 -0.27 36.11 -37.80
N GLY A 528 -0.79 36.30 -36.59
CA GLY A 528 -2.04 37.05 -36.39
C GLY A 528 -2.33 37.39 -34.93
N LEU A 529 -2.10 38.65 -34.55
CA LEU A 529 -2.58 39.27 -33.32
C LEU A 529 -3.89 40.04 -33.62
N ASP A 530 -4.89 39.98 -32.72
CA ASP A 530 -5.24 41.11 -31.83
C ASP A 530 -6.63 40.98 -31.16
N ASP A 531 -6.77 41.66 -30.02
CA ASP A 531 -7.97 42.19 -29.35
C ASP A 531 -9.27 41.34 -29.22
N ARG A 532 -9.52 40.88 -27.98
CA ARG A 532 -10.59 41.46 -27.13
C ARG A 532 -10.51 41.09 -25.64
#